data_AF-Q728Y6-F1
#
_entry.id   AF-Q728Y6-F1
#
_cell.length_a   1.000
_cell.length_b   1.000
_cell.length_c   1.000
_cell.angle_alpha   90.00
_cell.angle_beta   90.00
_cell.angle_gamma   90.00
#
_symmetry.space_group_name_H-M   'P 1'
#
loop_
_entity.id
_entity.type
_entity.pdbx_description
1 polymer ?
#
loop_
_entity_poly.entity_id
_entity_poly.type
_entity_poly.pdbx_seq_one_letter_code
_entity_poly.pdbx_strand_id
1 'polypeptide(L)'
;MRHTPATTRPPEYDAFDTADEAYIFTRDLLRVHEGRRRKAYIPPVGRSSATISTGLDLGQHDVASLHAMGIPAAIVGRLAPLAGRNAREARQILHLHPLVLSEAEDHAVEEAIVRHFMHTTAQAYDAAQHTTSTEVPPGVHSPTGGTPATSTVAGIRTPDLRRQHTASTGPESDAESALRVGGDAPTALPRGNGQAVAPSTSHHRNEASSHRRRFSDLPKELQAPVVSVLFQHGSPRAVPRFWALVTRGDWRGAIAEMRSFYRRPTVLQTRRDAEAGIMETGLKRLEMA
;
A
#
# COMPACT_ATOMS: atom_id res chain seq x y z
N MET A 1 -5.62 -30.14 43.66
CA MET A 1 -4.71 -29.29 42.85
C MET A 1 -4.81 -29.73 41.40
N ARG A 2 -5.38 -28.92 40.52
CA ARG A 2 -5.43 -29.21 39.08
C ARG A 2 -4.26 -28.50 38.42
N HIS A 3 -3.32 -29.26 37.86
CA HIS A 3 -2.29 -28.73 36.98
C HIS A 3 -2.93 -28.34 35.65
N THR A 4 -2.90 -27.06 35.32
CA THR A 4 -3.02 -26.60 33.94
C THR A 4 -1.72 -26.91 33.19
N PRO A 5 -1.76 -27.47 31.98
CA PRO A 5 -0.56 -27.55 31.17
C PRO A 5 -0.25 -26.14 30.62
N ALA A 6 1.02 -25.75 30.73
CA ALA A 6 1.53 -24.54 30.11
C ALA A 6 1.47 -24.66 28.58
N THR A 7 0.59 -23.90 27.95
CA THR A 7 0.61 -23.70 26.50
C THR A 7 1.81 -22.82 26.16
N THR A 8 2.94 -23.44 25.83
CA THR A 8 4.07 -22.73 25.24
C THR A 8 3.80 -22.60 23.74
N ARG A 9 3.18 -21.48 23.34
CA ARG A 9 3.01 -21.09 21.94
C ARG A 9 4.25 -20.29 21.51
N PRO A 10 4.91 -20.59 20.37
CA PRO A 10 6.08 -19.83 19.95
C PRO A 10 5.68 -18.37 19.61
N PRO A 11 6.45 -17.37 20.04
CA PRO A 11 6.09 -15.96 19.92
C PRO A 11 6.55 -15.40 18.57
N GLU A 12 5.76 -15.55 17.51
CA GLU A 12 5.83 -14.60 16.37
C GLU A 12 4.67 -14.68 15.34
N TYR A 13 3.68 -15.55 15.51
CA TYR A 13 2.55 -15.68 14.57
C TYR A 13 1.17 -15.55 15.23
N ASP A 14 0.96 -14.50 16.04
CA ASP A 14 -0.36 -14.15 16.59
C ASP A 14 -0.74 -12.67 16.49
N ALA A 15 0.11 -11.82 15.89
CA ALA A 15 -0.11 -10.39 15.89
C ALA A 15 -1.34 -9.94 15.06
N PHE A 16 -1.90 -10.83 14.24
CA PHE A 16 -3.05 -10.57 13.37
C PHE A 16 -4.02 -11.76 13.39
N ASP A 17 -4.46 -12.17 14.58
CA ASP A 17 -5.61 -13.07 14.69
C ASP A 17 -6.87 -12.42 14.09
N THR A 18 -7.86 -13.19 13.64
CA THR A 18 -9.07 -12.62 13.02
C THR A 18 -9.96 -11.85 13.99
N ALA A 19 -9.76 -12.06 15.29
CA ALA A 19 -10.37 -11.27 16.35
C ALA A 19 -9.61 -9.97 16.66
N ASP A 20 -8.40 -9.78 16.13
CA ASP A 20 -7.59 -8.59 16.34
C ASP A 20 -8.24 -7.35 15.70
N GLU A 21 -8.25 -6.23 16.42
CA GLU A 21 -8.88 -5.00 15.93
C GLU A 21 -8.19 -4.43 14.69
N ALA A 22 -6.87 -4.56 14.57
CA ALA A 22 -6.14 -4.13 13.38
C ALA A 22 -6.45 -5.02 12.18
N TYR A 23 -6.63 -6.32 12.39
CA TYR A 23 -7.13 -7.22 11.34
C TYR A 23 -8.52 -6.82 10.85
N ILE A 24 -9.48 -6.67 11.77
CA ILE A 24 -10.86 -6.32 11.43
C ILE A 24 -10.90 -4.98 10.68
N PHE A 25 -10.19 -3.97 11.22
CA PHE A 25 -10.14 -2.65 10.63
C PHE A 25 -9.48 -2.64 9.24
N THR A 26 -8.39 -3.40 9.06
CA THR A 26 -7.71 -3.52 7.76
C THR A 26 -8.59 -4.22 6.73
N ARG A 27 -9.22 -5.34 7.11
CA ARG A 27 -10.16 -6.06 6.25
C ARG A 27 -11.30 -5.14 5.80
N ASP A 28 -11.89 -4.39 6.72
CA ASP A 28 -13.03 -3.54 6.40
C ASP A 28 -12.62 -2.35 5.52
N LEU A 29 -11.43 -1.77 5.75
CA LEU A 29 -10.85 -0.76 4.86
C LEU A 29 -10.65 -1.30 3.43
N LEU A 30 -10.09 -2.50 3.29
CA LEU A 30 -9.90 -3.13 1.98
C LEU A 30 -11.24 -3.40 1.28
N ARG A 31 -12.25 -3.89 2.01
CA ARG A 31 -13.61 -4.10 1.45
C ARG A 31 -14.24 -2.81 0.93
N VAL A 32 -14.09 -1.71 1.66
CA VAL A 32 -14.61 -0.39 1.24
C VAL A 32 -13.98 0.05 -0.08
N HIS A 33 -12.69 -0.24 -0.30
CA HIS A 33 -11.97 0.22 -1.47
C HIS A 33 -12.02 -0.74 -2.67
N GLU A 34 -11.93 -2.04 -2.43
CA GLU A 34 -11.85 -3.06 -3.49
C GLU A 34 -13.23 -3.63 -3.85
N GLY A 35 -14.20 -3.53 -2.92
CA GLY A 35 -15.40 -4.35 -2.94
C GLY A 35 -15.09 -5.83 -2.69
N ARG A 36 -16.13 -6.67 -2.69
CA ARG A 36 -16.00 -8.13 -2.52
C ARG A 36 -16.90 -8.86 -3.50
N ARG A 37 -16.33 -9.77 -4.30
CA ARG A 37 -17.07 -10.52 -5.33
C ARG A 37 -16.71 -12.00 -5.36
N ARG A 38 -17.67 -12.85 -5.03
CA ARG A 38 -17.52 -14.33 -5.07
C ARG A 38 -17.40 -14.90 -6.48
N LYS A 39 -17.93 -14.20 -7.48
CA LYS A 39 -17.82 -14.59 -8.88
C LYS A 39 -16.60 -13.92 -9.50
N ALA A 40 -15.71 -14.72 -10.08
CA ALA A 40 -14.57 -14.20 -10.83
C ALA A 40 -15.05 -13.31 -11.97
N TYR A 41 -14.41 -12.16 -12.13
CA TYR A 41 -14.71 -11.19 -13.16
C TYR A 41 -13.41 -10.60 -13.71
N ILE A 42 -13.48 -9.89 -14.83
CA ILE A 42 -12.34 -9.14 -15.35
C ILE A 42 -12.73 -7.66 -15.23
N PRO A 43 -11.96 -6.84 -14.49
CA PRO A 43 -12.20 -5.40 -14.43
C PRO A 43 -12.23 -4.80 -15.86
N PRO A 44 -13.18 -3.90 -16.17
CA PRO A 44 -13.36 -3.38 -17.53
C PRO A 44 -12.21 -2.47 -17.98
N VAL A 45 -11.46 -1.92 -17.02
CA VAL A 45 -10.36 -0.99 -17.24
C VAL A 45 -9.12 -1.45 -16.50
N GLY A 46 -7.95 -1.11 -17.02
CA GLY A 46 -6.66 -1.43 -16.41
C GLY A 46 -5.97 -2.66 -17.01
N ARG A 47 -5.00 -3.18 -16.26
CA ARG A 47 -4.15 -4.33 -16.67
C ARG A 47 -4.51 -5.62 -15.95
N SER A 48 -5.51 -5.59 -15.08
CA SER A 48 -5.92 -6.74 -14.29
C SER A 48 -6.50 -7.86 -15.12
N SER A 49 -6.36 -9.08 -14.60
CA SER A 49 -6.87 -10.31 -15.21
C SER A 49 -8.19 -10.75 -14.54
N ALA A 50 -8.40 -12.06 -14.35
CA ALA A 50 -9.48 -12.54 -13.49
C ALA A 50 -9.24 -12.09 -12.04
N THR A 51 -10.18 -11.30 -11.52
CA THR A 51 -10.22 -10.81 -10.15
C THR A 51 -11.36 -11.48 -9.39
N ILE A 52 -11.14 -11.82 -8.12
CA ILE A 52 -12.14 -12.46 -7.25
C ILE A 52 -11.96 -12.02 -5.79
N SER A 53 -12.96 -12.32 -4.95
CA SER A 53 -12.97 -11.99 -3.53
C SER A 53 -12.77 -10.49 -3.30
N THR A 54 -11.96 -10.10 -2.33
CA THR A 54 -11.60 -8.71 -2.02
C THR A 54 -10.42 -8.26 -2.89
N GLY A 55 -10.62 -8.29 -4.21
CA GLY A 55 -9.66 -7.71 -5.18
C GLY A 55 -8.46 -8.59 -5.56
N LEU A 56 -8.48 -9.90 -5.30
CA LEU A 56 -7.37 -10.80 -5.68
C LEU A 56 -7.30 -10.97 -7.21
N ASP A 57 -6.31 -10.35 -7.84
CA ASP A 57 -6.01 -10.47 -9.27
C ASP A 57 -5.17 -11.74 -9.53
N LEU A 58 -5.83 -12.82 -9.96
CA LEU A 58 -5.23 -14.14 -10.12
C LEU A 58 -4.07 -14.16 -11.13
N GLY A 59 -4.06 -13.25 -12.10
CA GLY A 59 -2.98 -13.13 -13.09
C GLY A 59 -1.68 -12.56 -12.53
N GLN A 60 -1.69 -11.97 -11.34
CA GLN A 60 -0.49 -11.51 -10.63
C GLN A 60 0.10 -12.59 -9.71
N HIS A 61 -0.56 -13.75 -9.63
CA HIS A 61 -0.20 -14.84 -8.71
C HIS A 61 -0.04 -16.15 -9.47
N ASP A 62 0.99 -16.92 -9.13
CA ASP A 62 1.08 -18.32 -9.50
C ASP A 62 0.51 -19.22 -8.37
N VAL A 63 0.38 -20.51 -8.65
CA VAL A 63 -0.13 -21.50 -7.67
C VAL A 63 0.70 -21.51 -6.38
N ALA A 64 2.02 -21.36 -6.49
CA ALA A 64 2.91 -21.35 -5.33
C ALA A 64 2.63 -20.15 -4.43
N SER A 65 2.44 -18.96 -5.00
CA SER A 65 2.11 -17.74 -4.26
C SER A 65 0.72 -17.79 -3.62
N LEU A 66 -0.26 -18.43 -4.26
CA LEU A 66 -1.58 -18.67 -3.65
C LEU A 66 -1.49 -19.58 -2.42
N HIS A 67 -0.67 -20.65 -2.50
CA HIS A 67 -0.37 -21.48 -1.33
C HIS A 67 0.39 -20.70 -0.25
N ALA A 68 1.36 -19.86 -0.63
CA ALA A 68 2.13 -19.05 0.31
C ALA A 68 1.30 -17.99 1.03
N MET A 69 0.18 -17.54 0.44
CA MET A 69 -0.82 -16.72 1.16
C MET A 69 -1.59 -17.48 2.24
N GLY A 70 -1.53 -18.82 2.23
CA GLY A 70 -2.32 -19.66 3.14
C GLY A 70 -3.71 -20.02 2.61
N ILE A 71 -3.96 -19.86 1.30
CA ILE A 71 -5.24 -20.29 0.71
C ILE A 71 -5.32 -21.83 0.77
N PRO A 72 -6.43 -22.42 1.27
CA PRO A 72 -6.60 -23.87 1.36
C PRO A 72 -6.40 -24.57 0.01
N ALA A 73 -5.73 -25.73 0.00
CA ALA A 73 -5.35 -26.43 -1.23
C ALA A 73 -6.54 -26.77 -2.15
N ALA A 74 -7.68 -27.12 -1.58
CA ALA A 74 -8.90 -27.36 -2.35
C ALA A 74 -9.36 -26.12 -3.12
N ILE A 75 -9.24 -24.93 -2.51
CA ILE A 75 -9.58 -23.66 -3.17
C ILE A 75 -8.51 -23.30 -4.19
N VAL A 76 -7.22 -23.47 -3.88
CA VAL A 76 -6.13 -23.24 -4.85
C VAL A 76 -6.33 -24.08 -6.12
N GLY A 77 -6.77 -25.35 -5.99
CA GLY A 77 -7.10 -26.19 -7.14
C GLY A 77 -8.18 -25.58 -8.06
N ARG A 78 -9.13 -24.82 -7.50
CA ARG A 78 -10.16 -24.11 -8.28
C ARG A 78 -9.64 -22.81 -8.91
N LEU A 79 -8.69 -22.13 -8.25
CA LEU A 79 -8.08 -20.88 -8.73
C LEU A 79 -6.99 -21.12 -9.78
N ALA A 80 -6.30 -22.25 -9.71
CA ALA A 80 -5.12 -22.59 -10.51
C ALA A 80 -5.29 -22.41 -12.03
N PRO A 81 -6.45 -22.69 -12.66
CA PRO A 81 -6.61 -22.45 -14.10
C PRO A 81 -6.42 -20.99 -14.51
N LEU A 82 -6.72 -20.04 -13.62
CA LEU A 82 -6.65 -18.60 -13.85
C LEU A 82 -5.35 -17.97 -13.33
N ALA A 83 -4.58 -18.68 -12.50
CA ALA A 83 -3.33 -18.20 -11.93
C ALA A 83 -2.31 -17.86 -13.03
N GLY A 84 -1.74 -16.65 -12.98
CA GLY A 84 -0.75 -16.15 -13.93
C GLY A 84 -1.29 -15.85 -15.33
N ARG A 85 -2.60 -16.00 -15.56
CA ARG A 85 -3.22 -15.74 -16.87
C ARG A 85 -3.44 -14.26 -17.08
N ASN A 86 -3.21 -13.79 -18.30
CA ASN A 86 -3.61 -12.44 -18.66
C ASN A 86 -5.14 -12.35 -18.88
N ALA A 87 -5.67 -11.14 -18.97
CA ALA A 87 -7.11 -10.89 -19.14
C ALA A 87 -7.75 -11.60 -20.36
N ARG A 88 -7.01 -11.78 -21.46
CA ARG A 88 -7.54 -12.44 -22.66
C ARG A 88 -7.75 -13.94 -22.40
N GLU A 89 -6.74 -14.60 -21.85
CA GLU A 89 -6.79 -16.02 -21.53
C GLU A 89 -7.82 -16.31 -20.43
N ALA A 90 -7.81 -15.50 -19.37
CA ALA A 90 -8.78 -15.60 -18.30
C ALA A 90 -10.23 -15.49 -18.80
N ARG A 91 -10.49 -14.62 -19.79
CA ARG A 91 -11.82 -14.47 -20.38
C ARG A 91 -12.28 -15.74 -21.09
N GLN A 92 -11.39 -16.39 -21.82
CA GLN A 92 -11.69 -17.65 -22.51
C GLN A 92 -12.02 -18.75 -21.50
N ILE A 93 -11.21 -18.86 -20.44
CA ILE A 93 -11.42 -19.83 -19.36
C ILE A 93 -12.76 -19.58 -18.66
N LEU A 94 -13.04 -18.34 -18.26
CA LEU A 94 -14.28 -17.99 -17.56
C LEU A 94 -15.55 -18.12 -18.42
N HIS A 95 -15.42 -18.04 -19.75
CA HIS A 95 -16.54 -18.27 -20.65
C HIS A 95 -16.97 -19.74 -20.65
N LEU A 96 -16.01 -20.67 -20.63
CA LEU A 96 -16.26 -22.11 -20.63
C LEU A 96 -16.50 -22.68 -19.23
N HIS A 97 -15.78 -22.14 -18.24
CA HIS A 97 -15.79 -22.59 -16.86
C HIS A 97 -15.88 -21.40 -15.91
N PRO A 98 -17.09 -20.84 -15.71
CA PRO A 98 -17.29 -19.77 -14.75
C PRO A 98 -16.85 -20.18 -13.34
N LEU A 99 -16.05 -19.34 -12.68
CA LEU A 99 -15.62 -19.55 -11.31
C LEU A 99 -16.50 -18.73 -10.34
N VAL A 100 -17.18 -19.43 -9.43
CA VAL A 100 -17.94 -18.82 -8.32
C VAL A 100 -17.56 -19.54 -7.03
N LEU A 101 -17.05 -18.80 -6.06
CA LEU A 101 -16.78 -19.30 -4.71
C LEU A 101 -18.09 -19.37 -3.90
N SER A 102 -18.20 -20.40 -3.07
CA SER A 102 -19.15 -20.40 -1.95
C SER A 102 -18.76 -19.30 -0.95
N GLU A 103 -19.68 -18.98 -0.05
CA GLU A 103 -19.43 -17.98 0.99
C GLU A 103 -18.27 -18.37 1.90
N ALA A 104 -18.19 -19.65 2.31
CA ALA A 104 -17.11 -20.16 3.13
C ALA A 104 -15.75 -20.12 2.40
N GLU A 105 -15.71 -20.49 1.12
CA GLU A 105 -14.46 -20.42 0.34
C GLU A 105 -14.00 -18.98 0.14
N ASP A 106 -14.92 -18.07 -0.18
CA ASP A 106 -14.58 -16.67 -0.35
C ASP A 106 -14.13 -16.02 0.96
N HIS A 107 -14.72 -16.42 2.09
CA HIS A 107 -14.24 -16.00 3.41
C HIS A 107 -12.82 -16.48 3.69
N ALA A 108 -12.52 -17.76 3.39
CA ALA A 108 -11.17 -18.31 3.55
C ALA A 108 -10.14 -17.63 2.63
N VAL A 109 -10.51 -17.29 1.40
CA VAL A 109 -9.66 -16.54 0.47
C VAL A 109 -9.41 -15.13 0.99
N GLU A 110 -10.45 -14.42 1.41
CA GLU A 110 -10.31 -13.07 1.97
C GLU A 110 -9.41 -13.07 3.21
N GLU A 111 -9.62 -13.99 4.14
CA GLU A 111 -8.78 -14.11 5.33
C GLU A 111 -7.31 -14.32 4.98
N ALA A 112 -7.03 -15.25 4.05
CA ALA A 112 -5.67 -15.52 3.59
C ALA A 112 -5.02 -14.27 2.98
N ILE A 113 -5.75 -13.53 2.14
CA ILE A 113 -5.28 -12.28 1.53
C ILE A 113 -4.91 -11.25 2.60
N VAL A 114 -5.84 -10.94 3.51
CA VAL A 114 -5.64 -9.90 4.52
C VAL A 114 -4.48 -10.28 5.45
N ARG A 115 -4.46 -11.52 5.95
CA ARG A 115 -3.37 -12.02 6.81
C ARG A 115 -2.02 -11.96 6.10
N HIS A 116 -1.95 -12.38 4.83
CA HIS A 116 -0.70 -12.35 4.07
C HIS A 116 -0.15 -10.92 3.93
N PHE A 117 -0.99 -9.96 3.53
CA PHE A 117 -0.55 -8.58 3.36
C PHE A 117 -0.21 -7.89 4.68
N MET A 118 -0.96 -8.14 5.75
CA MET A 118 -0.61 -7.62 7.08
C MET A 118 0.73 -8.19 7.56
N HIS A 119 0.94 -9.50 7.42
CA HIS A 119 2.15 -10.16 7.87
C HIS A 119 3.39 -9.73 7.08
N THR A 120 3.31 -9.74 5.74
CA THR A 120 4.43 -9.32 4.89
C THR A 120 4.74 -7.83 5.03
N THR A 121 3.73 -6.98 5.24
CA THR A 121 3.92 -5.56 5.57
C THR A 121 4.64 -5.40 6.89
N ALA A 122 4.21 -6.11 7.94
CA ALA A 122 4.84 -6.06 9.25
C ALA A 122 6.30 -6.50 9.20
N GLN A 123 6.59 -7.63 8.56
CA GLN A 123 7.95 -8.13 8.36
C GLN A 123 8.82 -7.12 7.62
N ALA A 124 8.32 -6.55 6.52
CA ALA A 124 9.07 -5.55 5.76
C ALA A 124 9.34 -4.29 6.59
N TYR A 125 8.35 -3.83 7.35
CA TYR A 125 8.45 -2.65 8.21
C TYR A 125 9.49 -2.86 9.30
N ASP A 126 9.36 -3.96 10.07
CA ASP A 126 10.25 -4.31 11.16
C ASP A 126 11.70 -4.47 10.63
N ALA A 127 11.89 -5.14 9.50
CA ALA A 127 13.20 -5.27 8.86
C ALA A 127 13.82 -3.92 8.44
N ALA A 128 13.00 -2.99 7.94
CA ALA A 128 13.46 -1.65 7.56
C ALA A 128 13.87 -0.79 8.77
N GLN A 129 13.33 -1.07 9.96
CA GLN A 129 13.81 -0.43 11.18
C GLN A 129 15.27 -0.83 11.45
N HIS A 130 15.61 -2.12 11.32
CA HIS A 130 16.93 -2.64 11.66
C HIS A 130 18.06 -2.15 10.73
N THR A 131 17.79 -1.93 9.44
CA THR A 131 18.82 -1.54 8.46
C THR A 131 19.33 -0.10 8.63
N THR A 132 18.59 0.76 9.32
CA THR A 132 18.97 2.17 9.56
C THR A 132 20.07 2.31 10.65
N SER A 133 20.50 1.20 11.28
CA SER A 133 21.51 1.18 12.36
C SER A 133 22.90 0.68 11.97
N THR A 134 23.20 0.43 10.68
CA THR A 134 24.57 0.05 10.32
C THR A 134 25.42 1.29 10.08
N GLU A 135 26.18 1.62 11.13
CA GLU A 135 27.29 2.56 11.20
C GLU A 135 28.25 2.44 10.00
N VAL A 136 28.66 3.58 9.44
CA VAL A 136 29.71 3.66 8.41
C VAL A 136 31.05 3.35 9.10
N PRO A 137 31.83 2.35 8.67
CA PRO A 137 33.17 2.13 9.22
C PRO A 137 34.08 3.32 8.87
N PRO A 138 34.94 3.79 9.79
CA PRO A 138 35.90 4.83 9.46
C PRO A 138 37.00 4.26 8.56
N GLY A 139 37.07 4.79 7.34
CA GLY A 139 38.28 4.87 6.51
C GLY A 139 38.87 3.56 5.96
N VAL A 140 38.78 3.37 4.65
CA VAL A 140 39.89 2.79 3.87
C VAL A 140 40.05 3.56 2.56
N HIS A 141 41.31 3.91 2.30
CA HIS A 141 41.86 4.70 1.22
C HIS A 141 41.45 4.25 -0.20
N SER A 142 41.44 5.22 -1.12
CA SER A 142 41.46 4.98 -2.57
C SER A 142 42.59 4.03 -2.97
N PRO A 143 42.37 3.23 -4.02
CA PRO A 143 43.21 3.42 -5.19
C PRO A 143 42.47 3.35 -6.52
N THR A 144 43.10 4.04 -7.46
CA THR A 144 42.85 4.24 -8.88
C THR A 144 42.90 2.94 -9.69
N GLY A 145 42.04 2.86 -10.73
CA GLY A 145 42.37 2.22 -12.01
C GLY A 145 42.04 0.73 -12.18
N GLY A 146 41.10 0.42 -13.07
CA GLY A 146 40.96 -0.93 -13.65
C GLY A 146 39.56 -1.26 -14.18
N THR A 147 39.27 -0.94 -15.43
CA THR A 147 38.40 -1.80 -16.29
C THR A 147 39.25 -2.98 -16.79
N PRO A 148 38.69 -4.10 -17.32
CA PRO A 148 37.27 -4.42 -17.57
C PRO A 148 36.83 -5.85 -17.17
N ALA A 149 35.52 -6.13 -17.20
CA ALA A 149 34.95 -7.32 -17.86
C ALA A 149 33.41 -7.37 -17.74
N THR A 150 32.80 -7.49 -18.90
CA THR A 150 31.41 -7.86 -19.19
C THR A 150 31.00 -9.17 -18.50
N SER A 151 29.83 -9.17 -17.87
CA SER A 151 29.04 -10.39 -17.70
C SER A 151 27.56 -10.10 -17.88
N THR A 152 27.03 -10.65 -18.97
CA THR A 152 25.64 -10.60 -19.41
C THR A 152 24.74 -11.38 -18.44
N VAL A 153 23.73 -10.73 -17.89
CA VAL A 153 22.54 -11.39 -17.30
C VAL A 153 21.29 -10.79 -17.92
N ALA A 154 20.39 -11.69 -18.31
CA ALA A 154 19.26 -11.49 -19.20
C ALA A 154 18.22 -10.50 -18.68
N GLY A 155 17.61 -9.78 -19.63
CA GLY A 155 16.74 -8.64 -19.41
C GLY A 155 15.45 -8.96 -18.66
N ILE A 156 15.23 -8.21 -17.58
CA ILE A 156 13.90 -7.93 -17.03
C ILE A 156 13.48 -6.61 -17.67
N ARG A 157 12.50 -6.68 -18.59
CA ARG A 157 11.92 -5.49 -19.23
C ARG A 157 11.17 -4.68 -18.17
N THR A 158 11.70 -3.50 -17.85
CA THR A 158 10.99 -2.41 -17.19
C THR A 158 9.82 -1.95 -18.07
N PRO A 159 8.57 -1.88 -17.57
CA PRO A 159 7.51 -1.20 -18.29
C PRO A 159 7.65 0.31 -18.08
N ASP A 160 8.09 0.99 -19.13
CA ASP A 160 8.02 2.44 -19.31
C ASP A 160 6.55 2.89 -19.18
N LEU A 161 6.23 3.69 -18.16
CA LEU A 161 4.94 4.34 -17.98
C LEU A 161 4.92 5.62 -18.83
N ARG A 162 4.99 5.45 -20.15
CA ARG A 162 4.78 6.53 -21.11
C ARG A 162 3.32 6.57 -21.54
N ARG A 163 2.72 7.75 -21.35
CA ARG A 163 1.40 8.17 -21.80
C ARG A 163 1.15 7.85 -23.27
N GLN A 164 -0.10 7.57 -23.61
CA GLN A 164 -0.79 8.20 -24.75
C GLN A 164 -2.31 8.20 -24.51
N HIS A 165 -2.89 9.40 -24.51
CA HIS A 165 -4.31 9.65 -24.67
C HIS A 165 -4.61 9.68 -26.17
N THR A 166 -5.67 9.02 -26.60
CA THR A 166 -6.39 9.39 -27.82
C THR A 166 -7.87 9.53 -27.49
N ALA A 167 -8.42 10.64 -27.96
CA ALA A 167 -9.76 11.13 -27.71
C ALA A 167 -10.85 10.24 -28.34
N SER A 168 -12.03 10.23 -27.72
CA SER A 168 -13.29 10.11 -28.44
C SER A 168 -14.40 10.79 -27.64
N THR A 169 -15.32 11.39 -28.38
CA THR A 169 -16.16 12.54 -28.07
C THR A 169 -17.63 12.16 -27.82
N GLY A 170 -18.20 12.73 -26.75
CA GLY A 170 -19.59 13.19 -26.61
C GLY A 170 -20.72 12.18 -26.29
N PRO A 171 -21.94 12.65 -25.92
CA PRO A 171 -22.30 13.95 -25.33
C PRO A 171 -23.05 13.86 -23.97
N GLU A 172 -23.13 15.03 -23.34
CA GLU A 172 -23.75 15.38 -22.04
C GLU A 172 -25.29 15.48 -22.08
N SER A 173 -25.91 15.34 -20.91
CA SER A 173 -27.22 15.89 -20.45
C SER A 173 -27.26 15.64 -18.91
N ASP A 174 -27.74 16.49 -17.99
CA ASP A 174 -28.34 17.82 -18.00
C ASP A 174 -28.07 18.51 -16.64
N ALA A 175 -28.12 19.84 -16.66
CA ALA A 175 -28.54 20.82 -15.65
C ALA A 175 -28.43 20.53 -14.13
N GLU A 176 -27.79 21.45 -13.39
CA GLU A 176 -28.53 22.49 -12.64
C GLU A 176 -27.61 23.56 -11.98
N SER A 177 -27.90 24.82 -12.36
CA SER A 177 -28.03 26.03 -11.52
C SER A 177 -27.00 26.34 -10.41
N ALA A 178 -26.12 27.32 -10.69
CA ALA A 178 -25.53 28.17 -9.65
C ALA A 178 -25.54 29.65 -10.07
N LEU A 179 -26.17 30.43 -9.21
CA LEU A 179 -26.40 31.87 -9.23
C LEU A 179 -25.07 32.66 -9.22
N ARG A 180 -24.93 33.65 -10.13
CA ARG A 180 -23.82 34.61 -10.16
C ARG A 180 -24.23 35.97 -9.57
N VAL A 181 -23.35 36.51 -8.73
CA VAL A 181 -23.17 37.95 -8.42
C VAL A 181 -21.64 38.07 -8.22
N GLY A 182 -20.83 38.63 -9.14
CA GLY A 182 -20.59 40.07 -9.38
C GLY A 182 -19.97 40.72 -8.14
N GLY A 183 -18.77 41.32 -8.06
CA GLY A 183 -17.76 41.80 -9.00
C GLY A 183 -16.81 42.71 -8.19
N ASP A 184 -15.69 43.07 -8.80
CA ASP A 184 -14.79 44.21 -8.49
C ASP A 184 -13.65 44.06 -7.45
N ALA A 185 -12.44 43.97 -8.02
CA ALA A 185 -11.20 44.55 -7.50
C ALA A 185 -11.19 46.08 -7.74
N PRO A 186 -10.34 46.89 -7.05
CA PRO A 186 -9.00 47.14 -7.63
C PRO A 186 -7.84 47.46 -6.65
N THR A 187 -6.63 47.07 -7.07
CA THR A 187 -5.39 47.87 -7.21
C THR A 187 -4.62 48.48 -6.01
N ALA A 188 -3.29 48.19 -6.03
CA ALA A 188 -2.11 49.01 -5.71
C ALA A 188 -1.23 48.64 -4.48
N LEU A 189 0.03 48.37 -4.80
CA LEU A 189 1.24 48.35 -3.96
C LEU A 189 1.67 49.78 -3.56
N PRO A 190 2.54 49.92 -2.54
CA PRO A 190 3.92 50.24 -2.88
C PRO A 190 5.00 49.50 -2.07
N ARG A 191 6.23 49.60 -2.59
CA ARG A 191 7.50 49.02 -2.13
C ARG A 191 8.02 49.65 -0.83
N GLY A 192 8.76 48.88 -0.04
CA GLY A 192 9.62 49.37 1.04
C GLY A 192 10.75 48.37 1.34
N ASN A 193 11.99 48.81 1.13
CA ASN A 193 13.22 48.08 1.46
C ASN A 193 13.51 48.17 2.97
N GLY A 194 13.88 47.06 3.60
CA GLY A 194 14.40 47.01 4.97
C GLY A 194 15.22 45.73 5.17
N GLN A 195 16.49 45.90 5.52
CA GLN A 195 17.54 44.88 5.60
C GLN A 195 17.70 44.40 7.04
N ALA A 196 18.08 43.12 7.20
CA ALA A 196 18.51 42.41 8.43
C ALA A 196 17.41 42.19 9.49
N VAL A 197 17.22 41.02 10.08
CA VAL A 197 18.21 40.18 10.79
C VAL A 197 17.71 38.73 10.79
N ALA A 198 18.59 37.77 10.50
CA ALA A 198 18.31 36.35 10.64
C ALA A 198 18.37 35.94 12.12
N PRO A 199 17.33 35.31 12.71
CA PRO A 199 17.53 34.57 13.93
C PRO A 199 18.15 33.22 13.56
N SER A 200 19.40 33.04 13.96
CA SER A 200 20.00 31.71 14.12
C SER A 200 19.22 30.96 15.18
N THR A 201 18.17 30.24 14.79
CA THR A 201 17.58 29.20 15.62
C THR A 201 18.32 27.92 15.33
N SER A 202 19.28 27.66 16.21
CA SER A 202 19.78 26.34 16.55
C SER A 202 18.79 25.24 16.16
N HIS A 203 19.20 24.40 15.20
CA HIS A 203 18.63 23.07 15.06
C HIS A 203 18.86 22.32 16.37
N HIS A 204 17.93 22.46 17.31
CA HIS A 204 17.74 21.51 18.39
C HIS A 204 17.32 20.21 17.72
N ARG A 205 18.33 19.45 17.31
CA ARG A 205 18.27 18.01 17.15
C ARG A 205 17.93 17.46 18.54
N ASN A 206 16.63 17.33 18.83
CA ASN A 206 16.17 16.44 19.87
C ASN A 206 16.30 15.01 19.32
N GLU A 207 17.49 14.44 19.52
CA GLU A 207 17.64 12.99 19.55
C GLU A 207 17.33 12.46 20.96
N ALA A 208 16.84 11.21 20.99
CA ALA A 208 16.37 10.41 22.13
C ALA A 208 14.90 10.70 22.56
N SER A 209 13.88 9.87 22.31
CA SER A 209 13.85 8.43 22.04
C SER A 209 12.53 8.06 21.34
N SER A 210 12.45 8.08 20.01
CA SER A 210 11.37 7.33 19.34
C SER A 210 11.73 5.86 19.44
N HIS A 211 11.22 5.18 20.45
CA HIS A 211 11.35 3.73 20.55
C HIS A 211 10.88 3.14 19.21
N ARG A 212 11.76 2.40 18.52
CA ARG A 212 11.40 1.67 17.30
C ARG A 212 10.27 0.71 17.66
N ARG A 213 9.04 1.10 17.31
CA ARG A 213 7.85 0.27 17.54
C ARG A 213 7.82 -0.81 16.46
N ARG A 214 7.45 -2.04 16.82
CA ARG A 214 7.12 -3.05 15.81
C ARG A 214 5.87 -2.57 15.08
N PHE A 215 5.68 -3.02 13.85
CA PHE A 215 4.49 -2.66 13.08
C PHE A 215 3.19 -3.02 13.81
N SER A 216 3.18 -4.18 14.50
CA SER A 216 2.06 -4.64 15.33
C SER A 216 1.69 -3.69 16.47
N ASP A 217 2.64 -2.88 16.93
CA ASP A 217 2.47 -2.00 18.09
C ASP A 217 1.99 -0.60 17.68
N LEU A 218 1.86 -0.35 16.38
CA LEU A 218 1.29 0.88 15.86
C LEU A 218 -0.23 0.88 16.05
N PRO A 219 -0.89 2.04 16.22
CA PRO A 219 -2.34 2.13 16.11
C PRO A 219 -2.84 1.48 14.81
N LYS A 220 -3.97 0.77 14.87
CA LYS A 220 -4.62 0.15 13.70
C LYS A 220 -4.86 1.14 12.56
N GLU A 221 -5.10 2.40 12.90
CA GLU A 221 -5.29 3.51 11.97
C GLU A 221 -4.00 3.89 11.22
N LEU A 222 -2.81 3.50 11.71
CA LEU A 222 -1.56 3.60 10.96
C LEU A 222 -1.26 2.30 10.21
N GLN A 223 -1.57 1.14 10.80
CA GLN A 223 -1.32 -0.16 10.16
C GLN A 223 -2.13 -0.33 8.87
N ALA A 224 -3.45 -0.12 8.93
CA ALA A 224 -4.36 -0.43 7.83
C ALA A 224 -4.08 0.38 6.54
N PRO A 225 -3.84 1.71 6.59
CA PRO A 225 -3.45 2.46 5.39
C PRO A 225 -2.14 1.98 4.77
N VAL A 226 -1.13 1.63 5.58
CA VAL A 226 0.14 1.10 5.05
C VAL A 226 -0.09 -0.23 4.33
N VAL A 227 -0.87 -1.14 4.92
CA VAL A 227 -1.26 -2.40 4.29
C VAL A 227 -2.05 -2.16 3.01
N SER A 228 -3.01 -1.22 3.03
CA SER A 228 -3.84 -0.87 1.85
C SER A 228 -3.00 -0.31 0.68
N VAL A 229 -1.96 0.49 0.97
CA VAL A 229 -1.04 0.96 -0.07
C VAL A 229 -0.25 -0.22 -0.65
N LEU A 230 0.33 -1.09 0.18
CA LEU A 230 1.08 -2.24 -0.31
C LEU A 230 0.20 -3.28 -1.01
N PHE A 231 -1.06 -3.40 -0.62
CA PHE A 231 -2.06 -4.22 -1.32
C PHE A 231 -2.22 -3.76 -2.78
N GLN A 232 -2.37 -2.45 -3.01
CA GLN A 232 -2.59 -1.94 -4.36
C GLN A 232 -1.31 -1.93 -5.22
N HIS A 233 -0.15 -1.72 -4.60
CA HIS A 233 1.11 -1.53 -5.31
C HIS A 233 2.04 -2.74 -5.29
N GLY A 234 1.70 -3.79 -4.54
CA GLY A 234 2.36 -5.10 -4.48
C GLY A 234 3.67 -5.14 -3.69
N SER A 235 4.43 -4.05 -3.56
CA SER A 235 5.66 -4.04 -2.77
C SER A 235 6.12 -2.65 -2.32
N PRO A 236 6.94 -2.56 -1.25
CA PRO A 236 7.60 -1.32 -0.85
C PRO A 236 8.39 -0.61 -1.96
N ARG A 237 8.98 -1.39 -2.88
CA ARG A 237 9.78 -0.85 -4.01
C ARG A 237 8.93 -0.05 -5.00
N ALA A 238 7.63 -0.34 -5.09
CA ALA A 238 6.71 0.39 -5.96
C ALA A 238 6.29 1.75 -5.37
N VAL A 239 6.48 1.96 -4.06
CA VAL A 239 6.08 3.17 -3.32
C VAL A 239 7.22 3.70 -2.43
N PRO A 240 8.43 3.92 -2.98
CA PRO A 240 9.65 4.07 -2.19
C PRO A 240 9.64 5.31 -1.27
N ARG A 241 8.98 6.40 -1.69
CA ARG A 241 8.89 7.63 -0.91
C ARG A 241 7.97 7.46 0.30
N PHE A 242 6.74 7.01 0.07
CA PHE A 242 5.79 6.67 1.14
C PHE A 242 6.40 5.67 2.11
N TRP A 243 7.00 4.60 1.60
CA TRP A 243 7.64 3.56 2.41
C TRP A 243 8.74 4.13 3.31
N ALA A 244 9.65 4.93 2.77
CA ALA A 244 10.73 5.53 3.54
C ALA A 244 10.23 6.46 4.66
N LEU A 245 9.11 7.14 4.47
CA LEU A 245 8.51 8.01 5.48
C LEU A 245 7.93 7.19 6.65
N VAL A 246 7.10 6.18 6.34
CA VAL A 246 6.47 5.35 7.38
C VAL A 246 7.50 4.54 8.17
N THR A 247 8.55 4.02 7.52
CA THR A 247 9.60 3.27 8.22
C THR A 247 10.57 4.16 9.01
N ARG A 248 10.57 5.48 8.81
CA ARG A 248 11.33 6.41 9.69
C ARG A 248 10.47 6.95 10.83
N GLY A 249 9.20 6.58 10.88
CA GLY A 249 8.23 7.18 11.80
C GLY A 249 7.86 8.63 11.44
N ASP A 250 8.19 9.09 10.22
CA ASP A 250 7.76 10.40 9.72
C ASP A 250 6.31 10.32 9.23
N TRP A 251 5.39 10.15 10.18
CA TRP A 251 3.96 9.98 9.92
C TRP A 251 3.33 11.24 9.30
N ARG A 252 3.79 12.44 9.72
CA ARG A 252 3.33 13.70 9.12
C ARG A 252 3.73 13.77 7.64
N GLY A 253 4.98 13.43 7.32
CA GLY A 253 5.45 13.36 5.94
C GLY A 253 4.69 12.29 5.14
N ALA A 254 4.44 11.12 5.72
CA ALA A 254 3.66 10.06 5.06
C ALA A 254 2.22 10.50 4.74
N ILE A 255 1.55 11.20 5.66
CA ILE A 255 0.20 11.76 5.45
C ILE A 255 0.22 12.79 4.30
N ALA A 256 1.22 13.67 4.26
CA ALA A 256 1.36 14.64 3.18
C ALA A 256 1.63 13.96 1.83
N GLU A 257 2.42 12.89 1.83
CA GLU A 257 2.66 12.05 0.64
C GLU A 257 1.35 11.43 0.13
N MET A 258 0.54 10.87 1.03
CA MET A 258 -0.76 10.28 0.67
C MET A 258 -1.70 11.30 0.00
N ARG A 259 -1.73 12.54 0.50
CA ARG A 259 -2.55 13.64 -0.06
C ARG A 259 -2.08 14.14 -1.44
N SER A 260 -0.87 13.77 -1.86
CA SER A 260 -0.29 14.17 -3.14
C SER A 260 0.25 12.98 -3.93
N PHE A 261 -0.25 11.78 -3.61
CA PHE A 261 0.31 10.50 -4.03
C PHE A 261 0.35 10.31 -5.54
N TYR A 262 -0.68 10.78 -6.25
CA TYR A 262 -0.71 10.76 -7.70
C TYR A 262 -0.45 12.16 -8.26
N ARG A 263 0.45 12.24 -9.25
CA ARG A 263 0.78 13.49 -9.96
C ARG A 263 -0.45 14.19 -10.56
N ARG A 264 -1.53 13.45 -10.85
CA ARG A 264 -2.81 14.01 -11.27
C ARG A 264 -3.91 13.38 -10.40
N PRO A 265 -4.85 14.17 -9.88
CA PRO A 265 -5.98 13.63 -9.15
C PRO A 265 -6.76 12.63 -10.01
N THR A 266 -6.95 11.43 -9.48
CA THR A 266 -7.80 10.38 -10.05
C THR A 266 -8.76 9.91 -8.97
N VAL A 267 -9.71 9.02 -9.29
CA VAL A 267 -10.54 8.35 -8.26
C VAL A 267 -9.67 7.67 -7.20
N LEU A 268 -8.47 7.20 -7.57
CA LEU A 268 -7.51 6.63 -6.62
C LEU A 268 -6.93 7.68 -5.66
N GLN A 269 -6.88 8.96 -6.03
CA GLN A 269 -6.47 10.03 -5.10
C GLN A 269 -7.49 10.20 -3.98
N THR A 270 -8.79 10.13 -4.26
CA THR A 270 -9.84 10.18 -3.22
C THR A 270 -9.68 9.06 -2.18
N ARG A 271 -9.27 7.86 -2.61
CA ARG A 271 -8.89 6.77 -1.69
C ARG A 271 -7.69 7.17 -0.82
N ARG A 272 -6.62 7.70 -1.42
CA ARG A 272 -5.42 8.10 -0.68
C ARG A 272 -5.68 9.24 0.30
N ASP A 273 -6.57 10.17 -0.04
CA ASP A 273 -6.99 11.24 0.86
C ASP A 273 -7.78 10.71 2.07
N ALA A 274 -8.70 9.76 1.84
CA ALA A 274 -9.45 9.11 2.92
C ALA A 274 -8.52 8.33 3.86
N GLU A 275 -7.59 7.54 3.31
CA GLU A 275 -6.59 6.82 4.07
C GLU A 275 -5.65 7.76 4.85
N ALA A 276 -5.30 8.92 4.29
CA ALA A 276 -4.53 9.94 5.00
C ALA A 276 -5.28 10.48 6.23
N GLY A 277 -6.61 10.66 6.14
CA GLY A 277 -7.44 11.05 7.28
C GLY A 277 -7.50 9.98 8.38
N ILE A 278 -7.48 8.71 8.00
CA ILE A 278 -7.32 7.60 8.96
C ILE A 278 -5.96 7.70 9.64
N MET A 279 -4.88 7.90 8.87
CA MET A 279 -3.52 8.04 9.43
C MET A 279 -3.41 9.24 10.39
N GLU A 280 -4.07 10.37 10.11
CA GLU A 280 -4.12 11.52 11.03
C GLU A 280 -4.75 11.14 12.37
N THR A 281 -5.78 10.30 12.37
CA THR A 281 -6.42 9.79 13.60
C THR A 281 -5.44 8.91 14.39
N GLY A 282 -4.73 8.02 13.70
CA GLY A 282 -3.70 7.18 14.31
C GLY A 282 -2.54 7.96 14.90
N LEU A 283 -2.07 9.00 14.19
CA LEU A 283 -0.98 9.87 14.67
C LEU A 283 -1.40 10.63 15.94
N LYS A 284 -2.61 11.20 15.97
CA LYS A 284 -3.14 11.87 17.19
C LYS A 284 -3.17 10.90 18.38
N ARG A 285 -3.60 9.65 18.17
CA ARG A 285 -3.61 8.63 19.23
C ARG A 285 -2.20 8.31 19.74
N LEU A 286 -1.24 8.21 18.82
CA LEU A 286 0.16 7.92 19.16
C LEU A 286 0.82 9.04 19.97
N GLU A 287 0.48 10.29 19.68
CA GLU A 287 1.03 11.47 20.38
C GLU A 287 0.45 11.67 21.78
N MET A 288 -0.71 11.05 22.07
CA MET A 288 -1.39 11.12 23.36
C MET A 288 -1.05 9.95 24.31
N ALA A 289 -0.28 8.97 23.85
CA ALA A 289 0.08 7.73 24.57
C ALA A 289 1.53 7.76 25.07
#